data_AF-A0A066WZP8-F1
#
_entry.id   AF-A0A066WZP8-F1
#
_cell.length_a   1.000
_cell.length_b   1.000
_cell.length_c   1.000
_cell.angle_alpha   90.00
_cell.angle_beta   90.00
_cell.angle_gamma   90.00
#
_symmetry.space_group_name_H-M   'P 1'
#
loop_
_entity.id
_entity.type
_entity.pdbx_description
1 polymer ?
#
loop_
_entity_poly.entity_id
_entity_poly.type
_entity_poly.pdbx_seq_one_letter_code
_entity_poly.pdbx_strand_id
1 'polypeptide(L)'
;MKINKNWHEKHYDSLELGSRIADSVAKGMGSWRFIILQTVFVVVWMGLNLVAFFKHWDAYPFILLNLLFSTQAAYAAPIIMMAQNRQNERDRVQAQEDYITNKEAKLEIEALATKLNSIDVEKLDKIIEMLENMK
;
A
#
# COMPACT_ATOMS: atom_id res chain seq x y z
N MET A 1 -13.71 4.63 30.64
CA MET A 1 -13.98 4.91 29.22
C MET A 1 -12.98 4.11 28.40
N LYS A 2 -13.35 2.93 27.88
CA LYS A 2 -12.44 2.10 27.08
C LYS A 2 -12.39 2.73 25.69
N ILE A 3 -11.31 3.45 25.39
CA ILE A 3 -11.06 3.96 24.04
C ILE A 3 -10.98 2.73 23.13
N ASN A 4 -11.94 2.61 22.22
CA ASN A 4 -11.99 1.56 21.22
C ASN A 4 -10.74 1.74 20.36
N LYS A 5 -9.72 0.90 20.59
CA LYS A 5 -8.48 0.95 19.81
C LYS A 5 -8.82 0.66 18.35
N ASN A 6 -8.63 1.65 17.48
CA ASN A 6 -8.78 1.48 16.03
C ASN A 6 -7.91 0.30 15.55
N TRP A 7 -8.34 -0.41 14.51
CA TRP A 7 -7.57 -1.51 13.89
C TRP A 7 -6.13 -1.09 13.55
N HIS A 8 -5.92 0.19 13.27
CA HIS A 8 -4.59 0.79 13.07
C HIS A 8 -3.65 0.58 14.25
N GLU A 9 -4.12 0.64 15.50
CA GLU A 9 -3.27 0.50 16.69
C GLU A 9 -2.93 -0.96 17.02
N LYS A 10 -3.85 -1.90 16.75
CA LYS A 10 -3.60 -3.34 17.01
C LYS A 10 -2.52 -3.94 16.11
N HIS A 11 -2.25 -3.33 14.95
CA HIS A 11 -1.27 -3.86 14.00
C HIS A 11 0.18 -3.43 14.29
N TYR A 12 0.39 -2.45 15.17
CA TYR A 12 1.73 -1.97 15.55
C TYR A 12 2.43 -2.82 16.62
N ASP A 13 1.72 -3.73 17.29
CA ASP A 13 2.24 -4.40 18.50
C ASP A 13 3.09 -5.65 18.24
N SER A 14 3.31 -6.07 16.98
CA SER A 14 4.37 -7.04 16.64
C SER A 14 5.67 -6.32 16.29
N LEU A 15 6.18 -5.58 17.28
CA LEU A 15 7.53 -5.03 17.33
C LEU A 15 8.53 -6.18 17.45
N GLU A 16 8.93 -6.74 16.31
CA GLU A 16 10.15 -7.55 16.23
C GLU A 16 11.03 -6.90 15.16
N LEU A 17 12.24 -6.50 15.54
CA LEU A 17 13.13 -5.58 14.82
C LEU A 17 13.26 -5.83 13.31
N GLY A 18 13.11 -7.09 12.87
CA GLY A 18 13.09 -7.48 11.45
C GLY A 18 11.99 -6.79 10.63
N SER A 19 10.81 -6.56 11.19
CA SER A 19 9.68 -5.88 10.53
C SER A 19 10.02 -4.42 10.18
N ARG A 20 10.67 -3.71 11.10
CA ARG A 20 11.08 -2.30 10.93
C ARG A 20 12.24 -2.15 9.95
N ILE A 21 13.17 -3.10 9.96
CA ILE A 21 14.28 -3.17 9.02
C ILE A 21 13.75 -3.48 7.61
N ALA A 22 12.87 -4.48 7.48
CA ALA A 22 12.26 -4.84 6.20
C ALA A 22 11.47 -3.67 5.59
N ASP A 23 10.66 -2.95 6.37
CA ASP A 23 9.93 -1.76 5.88
C ASP A 23 10.88 -0.63 5.45
N SER A 24 11.98 -0.44 6.17
CA SER A 24 12.98 0.59 5.82
C SER A 24 13.75 0.22 4.56
N VAL A 25 14.14 -1.06 4.43
CA VAL A 25 14.83 -1.60 3.24
C VAL A 25 13.90 -1.57 2.03
N ALA A 26 12.62 -1.95 2.16
CA ALA A 26 11.64 -1.89 1.07
C ALA A 26 11.43 -0.45 0.58
N LYS A 27 11.30 0.52 1.50
CA LYS A 27 11.22 1.96 1.15
C LYS A 27 12.51 2.47 0.50
N GLY A 28 13.66 1.97 0.94
CA GLY A 28 14.98 2.32 0.40
C GLY A 28 15.22 1.77 -1.01
N MET A 29 14.95 0.48 -1.23
CA MET A 29 15.13 -0.20 -2.53
C MET A 29 14.20 0.37 -3.62
N GLY A 30 13.02 0.89 -3.26
CA GLY A 30 12.11 1.55 -4.19
C GLY A 30 12.46 3.00 -4.52
N SER A 31 13.53 3.57 -3.94
CA SER A 31 13.87 4.98 -4.15
C SER A 31 14.76 5.18 -5.38
N TRP A 32 14.42 6.16 -6.22
CA TRP A 32 15.26 6.60 -7.34
C TRP A 32 16.70 6.95 -6.93
N ARG A 33 16.90 7.43 -5.70
CA ARG A 33 18.23 7.76 -5.17
C ARG A 33 19.11 6.52 -4.98
N PHE A 34 18.53 5.39 -4.58
CA PHE A 34 19.26 4.13 -4.38
C PHE A 34 19.77 3.57 -5.71
N ILE A 35 18.92 3.58 -6.74
CA ILE A 35 19.27 3.11 -8.09
C ILE A 35 20.46 3.93 -8.63
N ILE A 36 20.41 5.26 -8.54
CA ILE A 36 21.49 6.14 -9.01
C ILE A 36 22.80 5.85 -8.28
N LEU A 37 22.78 5.76 -6.95
CA LEU A 37 23.97 5.46 -6.15
C LEU A 37 24.58 4.11 -6.53
N GLN A 38 23.73 3.08 -6.69
CA GLN A 38 24.18 1.73 -7.04
C GLN A 38 24.77 1.67 -8.46
N THR A 39 24.16 2.36 -9.43
CA THR A 39 24.72 2.47 -10.79
C THR A 39 26.07 3.18 -10.79
N VAL A 40 26.21 4.29 -10.07
CA VAL A 40 27.50 5.00 -9.95
C VAL A 40 28.55 4.10 -9.31
N PHE A 41 28.21 3.36 -8.25
CA PHE A 41 29.12 2.41 -7.62
C PHE A 41 29.62 1.35 -8.60
N VAL A 42 28.73 0.75 -9.40
CA VAL A 42 29.10 -0.24 -10.42
C VAL A 42 30.04 0.36 -11.46
N VAL A 43 29.72 1.55 -11.98
CA VAL A 43 30.55 2.22 -13.00
C VAL A 43 31.94 2.55 -12.45
N VAL A 44 32.02 3.05 -11.22
CA VAL A 44 33.31 3.33 -10.54
C VAL A 44 34.09 2.04 -10.31
N TRP A 45 33.44 0.96 -9.88
CA TRP A 45 34.08 -0.34 -9.65
C TRP A 45 34.65 -0.94 -10.94
N MET A 46 33.88 -0.88 -12.03
CA MET A 46 34.33 -1.31 -13.35
C MET A 46 35.50 -0.44 -13.83
N GLY A 47 35.41 0.89 -13.69
CA GLY A 47 36.47 1.82 -14.06
C GLY A 47 37.77 1.61 -13.28
N LEU A 48 37.70 1.42 -11.96
CA LEU A 48 38.87 1.12 -11.14
C LEU A 48 39.51 -0.23 -11.51
N ASN A 49 38.73 -1.26 -11.81
CA ASN A 49 39.26 -2.56 -12.25
C ASN A 49 39.89 -2.50 -13.65
N LEU A 50 39.35 -1.69 -14.56
CA LEU A 50 39.92 -1.48 -15.90
C LEU A 50 41.22 -0.68 -15.87
N VAL A 51 41.36 0.26 -14.93
CA VAL A 51 42.55 1.12 -14.77
C VAL A 51 43.60 0.50 -13.84
N ALA A 52 43.29 -0.62 -13.16
CA ALA A 52 44.19 -1.30 -12.23
C ALA A 52 45.44 -1.89 -12.94
N PHE A 53 46.43 -1.02 -13.13
CA PHE A 53 47.64 -1.15 -13.95
C PHE A 53 48.60 -2.30 -13.57
N PHE A 54 48.35 -3.07 -12.51
CA PHE A 54 49.28 -4.14 -12.04
C PHE A 54 48.63 -5.43 -11.50
N LYS A 55 47.32 -5.48 -11.25
CA LYS A 55 46.65 -6.71 -10.79
C LYS A 55 45.14 -6.59 -11.03
N HIS A 56 44.65 -7.20 -12.10
CA HIS A 56 43.21 -7.31 -12.36
C HIS A 56 42.58 -8.18 -11.27
N TRP A 57 41.95 -7.56 -10.27
CA TRP A 57 41.27 -8.28 -9.20
C TRP A 57 39.97 -8.91 -9.70
N ASP A 58 39.27 -8.22 -10.61
CA ASP A 58 38.04 -8.69 -11.27
C ASP A 58 38.13 -8.44 -12.78
N ALA A 59 38.86 -9.30 -13.49
CA ALA A 59 39.00 -9.23 -14.95
C ALA A 59 37.67 -9.54 -15.65
N TYR A 60 37.48 -8.99 -16.86
CA TYR A 60 36.31 -9.28 -17.70
C TYR A 60 36.10 -10.81 -17.80
N PRO A 61 34.93 -11.36 -17.40
CA PRO A 61 33.59 -10.78 -17.37
C PRO A 61 33.06 -10.31 -15.98
N PHE A 62 33.92 -9.87 -15.04
CA PHE A 62 33.54 -9.40 -13.69
C PHE A 62 32.79 -10.44 -12.84
N ILE A 63 33.43 -11.58 -12.60
CA ILE A 63 32.82 -12.72 -11.88
C ILE A 63 32.43 -12.37 -10.44
N LEU A 64 33.23 -11.54 -9.75
CA LEU A 64 32.95 -11.17 -8.36
C LEU A 64 31.76 -10.23 -8.26
N LEU A 65 31.67 -9.25 -9.16
CA LEU A 65 30.52 -8.36 -9.26
C LEU A 65 29.25 -9.16 -9.58
N ASN A 66 29.32 -10.09 -10.53
CA ASN A 66 28.19 -10.95 -10.87
C ASN A 66 27.72 -11.80 -9.67
N LEU A 67 28.65 -12.36 -8.90
CA LEU A 67 28.34 -13.15 -7.70
C LEU A 67 27.68 -12.29 -6.61
N LEU A 68 28.19 -11.08 -6.38
CA LEU A 68 27.63 -10.14 -5.41
C LEU A 68 26.19 -9.75 -5.78
N PHE A 69 25.93 -9.40 -7.04
CA PHE A 69 24.58 -9.09 -7.51
C PHE A 69 23.63 -10.28 -7.41
N SER A 70 24.09 -11.48 -7.74
CA SER A 70 23.28 -12.70 -7.65
C SER A 70 22.87 -12.98 -6.20
N THR A 71 23.80 -12.81 -5.26
CA THR A 71 23.54 -12.97 -3.83
C THR A 71 22.64 -11.85 -3.31
N GLN A 72 22.88 -10.59 -3.72
CA GLN A 72 22.03 -9.45 -3.39
C GLN A 72 20.58 -9.68 -3.83
N ALA A 73 20.37 -10.16 -5.05
CA ALA A 73 19.03 -10.48 -5.56
C ALA A 73 18.38 -11.62 -4.77
N ALA A 74 19.15 -12.66 -4.41
CA ALA A 74 18.67 -13.79 -3.61
C ALA A 74 18.18 -13.36 -2.22
N TYR A 75 18.85 -12.40 -1.56
CA TYR A 75 18.38 -11.84 -0.28
C TYR A 75 17.26 -10.80 -0.46
N ALA A 76 17.25 -10.06 -1.56
CA ALA A 76 16.20 -9.07 -1.83
C ALA A 76 14.82 -9.73 -2.03
N ALA A 77 14.75 -10.83 -2.78
CA ALA A 77 13.49 -11.53 -3.08
C ALA A 77 12.63 -11.87 -1.84
N PRO A 78 13.14 -12.54 -0.79
CA PRO A 78 12.35 -12.83 0.41
C PRO A 78 12.00 -11.58 1.21
N ILE A 79 12.87 -10.56 1.26
CA ILE A 79 12.58 -9.29 1.93
C ILE A 79 11.42 -8.57 1.24
N ILE A 80 11.46 -8.51 -0.09
CA ILE A 80 10.38 -7.94 -0.89
C ILE A 80 9.09 -8.73 -0.69
N MET A 81 9.16 -10.07 -0.68
CA MET A 81 8.00 -10.93 -0.45
C MET A 81 7.38 -10.73 0.95
N MET A 82 8.20 -10.56 1.99
CA MET A 82 7.75 -10.26 3.35
C MET A 82 7.09 -8.86 3.42
N ALA A 83 7.69 -7.86 2.78
CA ALA A 83 7.12 -6.52 2.69
C ALA A 83 5.78 -6.53 1.94
N GLN A 84 5.69 -7.30 0.84
CA GLN A 84 4.47 -7.43 0.05
C GLN A 84 3.37 -8.18 0.80
N ASN A 85 3.68 -9.28 1.49
CA ASN A 85 2.68 -10.01 2.27
C ASN A 85 2.05 -9.11 3.35
N ARG A 86 2.87 -8.29 4.01
CA ARG A 86 2.39 -7.31 5.00
C ARG A 86 1.56 -6.19 4.37
N GLN A 87 1.93 -5.70 3.19
CA GLN A 87 1.11 -4.71 2.49
C GLN A 87 -0.25 -5.31 2.10
N ASN A 88 -0.27 -6.53 1.56
CA ASN A 88 -1.49 -7.23 1.18
C ASN A 88 -2.41 -7.49 2.39
N GLU A 89 -1.87 -7.83 3.55
CA GLU A 89 -2.64 -7.99 4.78
C GLU A 89 -3.32 -6.67 5.20
N ARG A 90 -2.60 -5.55 5.16
CA ARG A 90 -3.16 -4.21 5.43
C ARG A 90 -4.25 -3.85 4.43
N ASP A 91 -3.99 -4.05 3.14
CA ASP A 91 -4.93 -3.75 2.07
C ASP A 91 -6.21 -4.60 2.19
N ARG A 92 -6.08 -5.87 2.59
CA ARG A 92 -7.22 -6.76 2.84
C ARG A 92 -8.09 -6.27 3.99
N VAL A 93 -7.48 -5.86 5.11
CA VAL A 93 -8.22 -5.33 6.26
C VAL A 93 -8.95 -4.04 5.88
N GLN A 94 -8.26 -3.13 5.20
CA GLN A 94 -8.86 -1.88 4.74
C GLN A 94 -10.03 -2.13 3.78
N ALA A 95 -9.88 -3.03 2.81
CA ALA A 95 -10.95 -3.40 1.89
C ALA A 95 -12.16 -4.00 2.60
N GLN A 96 -11.96 -4.74 3.69
CA GLN A 96 -13.04 -5.32 4.50
C GLN A 96 -13.83 -4.24 5.25
N GLU A 97 -13.16 -3.27 5.85
CA GLU A 97 -13.80 -2.14 6.53
C GLU A 97 -14.55 -1.23 5.54
N ASP A 98 -13.93 -0.96 4.38
CA ASP A 98 -14.56 -0.22 3.29
C ASP A 98 -15.82 -0.95 2.79
N TYR A 99 -15.77 -2.29 2.70
CA TYR A 99 -16.93 -3.09 2.31
C TYR A 99 -18.09 -2.98 3.32
N ILE A 100 -17.79 -3.05 4.62
CA ILE A 100 -18.80 -2.91 5.69
C ILE A 100 -19.43 -1.52 5.64
N THR A 101 -18.60 -0.48 5.60
CA THR A 101 -19.06 0.92 5.54
C THR A 101 -19.93 1.16 4.31
N ASN A 102 -19.54 0.64 3.13
CA ASN A 102 -20.33 0.75 1.91
C ASN A 102 -21.68 0.03 2.02
N LYS A 103 -21.74 -1.11 2.71
CA LYS A 103 -22.99 -1.84 2.93
C LYS A 103 -23.93 -1.05 3.85
N GLU A 104 -23.40 -0.45 4.91
CA GLU A 104 -24.18 0.40 5.82
C GLU A 104 -24.69 1.65 5.11
N ALA A 105 -23.81 2.34 4.38
CA ALA A 105 -24.19 3.50 3.56
C ALA A 105 -25.28 3.15 2.54
N LYS A 106 -25.21 1.97 1.91
CA LYS A 106 -26.27 1.50 1.01
C LYS A 106 -27.62 1.39 1.72
N LEU A 107 -27.65 0.78 2.91
CA LEU A 107 -28.89 0.63 3.70
C LEU A 107 -29.45 1.99 4.13
N GLU A 108 -28.58 2.93 4.53
CA GLU A 108 -29.00 4.29 4.87
C GLU A 108 -29.61 5.02 3.66
N ILE A 109 -29.00 4.88 2.47
CA ILE A 109 -29.53 5.46 1.22
C ILE A 109 -30.89 4.85 0.88
N GLU A 110 -31.07 3.53 0.99
CA GLU A 110 -32.36 2.88 0.76
C GLU A 110 -33.43 3.37 1.74
N ALA A 111 -33.07 3.53 3.02
CA ALA A 111 -33.96 4.09 4.03
C ALA A 111 -34.33 5.56 3.76
N LEU A 112 -33.36 6.38 3.33
CA LEU A 112 -33.58 7.77 2.90
C LEU A 112 -34.49 7.85 1.67
N ALA A 113 -34.25 7.03 0.66
CA ALA A 113 -35.09 6.96 -0.55
C ALA A 113 -36.53 6.58 -0.21
N THR A 114 -36.73 5.63 0.70
CA THR A 114 -38.06 5.24 1.17
C THR A 114 -38.77 6.39 1.88
N LYS A 115 -38.07 7.14 2.75
CA LYS A 115 -38.62 8.31 3.43
C LYS A 115 -38.97 9.44 2.44
N LEU A 116 -38.09 9.73 1.49
CA LEU A 116 -38.33 10.71 0.42
C LEU A 116 -39.60 10.38 -0.36
N ASN A 117 -39.72 9.13 -0.84
CA ASN A 117 -40.92 8.68 -1.55
C ASN A 117 -42.20 8.84 -0.71
N SER A 118 -42.13 8.55 0.60
CA SER A 118 -43.31 8.73 1.47
C SER A 118 -43.73 10.20 1.63
N ILE A 119 -42.76 11.12 1.70
CA ILE A 119 -43.03 12.56 1.77
C ILE A 119 -43.61 13.05 0.44
N ASP A 120 -43.09 12.57 -0.69
CA ASP A 120 -43.58 12.94 -2.02
C ASP A 120 -45.04 12.52 -2.21
N VAL A 121 -45.41 11.30 -1.80
CA VAL A 121 -46.81 10.84 -1.83
C VAL A 121 -47.70 11.68 -0.91
N GLU A 122 -47.28 11.95 0.34
CA GLU A 122 -48.06 12.76 1.29
C GLU A 122 -48.30 14.19 0.75
N LYS A 123 -47.30 14.79 0.11
CA LYS A 123 -47.44 16.12 -0.48
C LYS A 123 -48.35 16.12 -1.71
N LEU A 124 -48.31 15.09 -2.54
CA LEU A 124 -49.21 14.95 -3.67
C LEU A 124 -50.68 14.85 -3.21
N ASP A 125 -50.96 14.04 -2.19
CA ASP A 125 -52.31 13.91 -1.62
C ASP A 125 -52.83 15.25 -1.08
N LYS A 126 -52.00 15.99 -0.34
CA LYS A 126 -52.37 17.34 0.15
C LYS A 126 -52.66 18.33 -0.98
N ILE A 127 -51.89 18.30 -2.07
CA ILE A 127 -52.13 19.18 -3.22
C ILE A 127 -53.47 18.84 -3.88
N ILE A 128 -53.79 17.55 -4.05
CA ILE A 128 -55.07 17.11 -4.62
C ILE A 128 -56.23 17.57 -3.73
N GLU A 129 -56.13 17.40 -2.42
CA GLU A 129 -57.16 17.84 -1.46
C GLU A 129 -57.37 19.37 -1.50
N MET A 130 -56.29 20.15 -1.61
CA MET A 130 -56.39 21.61 -1.77
C MET A 130 -57.06 22.01 -3.10
N LEU A 131 -56.82 21.25 -4.18
CA LEU A 131 -57.46 21.49 -5.48
C LEU A 131 -58.94 21.13 -5.49
N GLU A 132 -59.34 20.06 -4.79
CA GLU A 132 -60.76 19.70 -4.64
C GLU A 132 -61.54 20.71 -3.80
N ASN A 133 -60.96 21.21 -2.70
CA ASN A 133 -61.59 22.23 -1.85
C ASN A 133 -61.72 23.62 -2.51
N MET A 134 -61.03 23.86 -3.63
CA MET A 134 -61.14 25.11 -4.42
C MET A 134 -62.22 25.04 -5.51
N LYS A 135 -62.84 23.88 -5.75
CA LYS A 135 -64.00 23.71 -6.65
C LYS A 135 -65.31 23.91 -5.90
#